data_AF-A0A2E2ABY9-F1
#
_entry.id   AF-A0A2E2ABY9-F1
#
_cell.length_a   1.000
_cell.length_b   1.000
_cell.length_c   1.000
_cell.angle_alpha   90.00
_cell.angle_beta   90.00
_cell.angle_gamma   90.00
#
_symmetry.space_group_name_H-M   'P 1'
#
loop_
_entity.id
_entity.type
_entity.pdbx_description
1 polymer ?
#
loop_
_entity_poly.entity_id
_entity_poly.type
_entity_poly.pdbx_seq_one_letter_code
_entity_poly.pdbx_strand_id
1 'polypeptide(L)'
;MFVERNNEYSVVCHTRVAEDCLENGEWFDSKEDAQDWVEEECWIFSGEGWICLKCNAHFMRNLSQTRRDKGLDSMLPDGWDDDLEIGINTVR
;
A
#
# COMPACT_ATOMS: atom_id res chain seq x y z
N MET A 1 -3.41 -11.27 9.00
CA MET A 1 -2.07 -10.81 8.61
C MET A 1 -1.35 -11.83 7.75
N PHE A 2 -1.31 -13.12 8.12
CA PHE A 2 -0.64 -14.15 7.32
C PHE A 2 -1.63 -15.18 6.74
N VAL A 3 -1.25 -15.80 5.64
CA VAL A 3 -1.80 -17.05 5.10
C VAL A 3 -0.71 -18.12 5.17
N GLU A 4 -1.10 -19.37 5.40
CA GLU A 4 -0.19 -20.53 5.46
C GLU A 4 -0.55 -21.52 4.35
N ARG A 5 0.46 -22.04 3.65
CA ARG A 5 0.32 -23.07 2.62
C ARG A 5 1.61 -23.87 2.53
N ASN A 6 1.50 -25.20 2.53
CA ASN A 6 2.67 -26.10 2.41
C ASN A 6 3.80 -25.82 3.43
N ASN A 7 3.46 -25.43 4.66
CA ASN A 7 4.38 -24.98 5.73
C ASN A 7 5.11 -23.66 5.45
N GLU A 8 4.71 -22.92 4.42
CA GLU A 8 5.19 -21.57 4.14
C GLU A 8 4.13 -20.54 4.55
N TYR A 9 4.57 -19.33 4.83
CA TYR A 9 3.78 -18.19 5.26
C TYR A 9 3.93 -17.05 4.27
N SER A 10 2.84 -16.31 4.04
CA SER A 10 2.86 -15.07 3.28
C SER A 10 1.99 -14.02 3.96
N VAL A 11 2.39 -12.76 3.92
CA VAL A 11 1.59 -11.64 4.41
C VAL A 11 0.48 -11.33 3.41
N VAL A 12 -0.74 -11.20 3.91
CA VAL A 12 -1.94 -10.92 3.14
C VAL A 12 -2.18 -9.42 3.08
N CYS A 13 -2.39 -8.87 1.87
CA CYS A 13 -2.81 -7.48 1.72
C CYS A 13 -4.21 -7.30 2.34
N HIS A 14 -4.31 -6.37 3.28
CA HIS A 14 -5.50 -6.20 4.12
C HIS A 14 -6.74 -5.75 3.33
N THR A 15 -6.56 -4.85 2.36
CA THR A 15 -7.67 -4.11 1.76
C THR A 15 -8.14 -4.66 0.41
N ARG A 16 -7.21 -5.12 -0.45
CA ARG A 16 -7.50 -5.71 -1.77
C ARG A 16 -8.44 -4.85 -2.64
N VAL A 17 -8.22 -3.55 -2.61
CA VAL A 17 -9.08 -2.56 -3.30
C VAL A 17 -8.61 -2.21 -4.71
N ALA A 18 -7.32 -2.40 -5.00
CA ALA A 18 -6.77 -2.18 -6.34
C ALA A 18 -6.99 -3.44 -7.20
N GLU A 19 -7.31 -3.24 -8.49
CA GLU A 19 -7.44 -4.35 -9.45
C GLU A 19 -6.16 -5.17 -9.60
N ASP A 20 -5.00 -4.52 -9.47
CA ASP A 20 -3.68 -5.14 -9.52
C ASP A 20 -3.08 -5.39 -8.12
N CYS A 21 -3.93 -5.62 -7.12
CA CYS A 21 -3.48 -6.02 -5.78
C CYS A 21 -2.66 -7.31 -5.85
N LEU A 22 -1.52 -7.34 -5.15
CA LEU A 22 -0.70 -8.54 -5.00
C LEU A 22 -1.43 -9.68 -4.25
N GLU A 23 -2.49 -9.36 -3.51
CA GLU A 23 -3.25 -10.22 -2.59
C GLU A 23 -2.44 -10.80 -1.42
N ASN A 24 -1.27 -11.36 -1.71
CA ASN A 24 -0.31 -11.95 -0.78
C ASN A 24 1.12 -11.50 -1.19
N GLY A 25 2.03 -11.42 -0.22
CA GLY A 25 3.46 -11.23 -0.48
C GLY A 25 4.15 -12.51 -0.92
N GLU A 26 5.48 -12.49 -0.95
CA GLU A 26 6.30 -13.70 -1.12
C GLU A 26 6.05 -14.73 0.00
N TRP A 27 6.42 -15.98 -0.29
CA TRP A 27 6.22 -17.12 0.62
C TRP A 27 7.53 -17.50 1.29
N PHE A 28 7.51 -17.70 2.61
CA PHE A 28 8.69 -17.99 3.40
C PHE A 28 8.43 -19.08 4.44
N ASP A 29 9.49 -19.75 4.88
CA ASP A 29 9.41 -20.82 5.89
C ASP A 29 8.99 -20.30 7.29
N SER A 30 9.07 -18.99 7.52
CA SER A 30 8.68 -18.35 8.78
C SER A 30 7.82 -17.10 8.57
N LYS A 31 7.03 -16.76 9.59
CA LYS A 31 6.24 -15.51 9.60
C LYS A 31 7.12 -14.27 9.75
N GLU A 32 8.29 -14.40 10.37
CA GLU A 32 9.25 -13.31 10.57
C GLU A 32 9.83 -12.90 9.22
N ASP A 33 10.35 -13.86 8.45
CA ASP A 33 10.86 -13.60 7.10
C ASP A 33 9.79 -13.03 6.15
N ALA A 34 8.55 -13.55 6.25
CA ALA A 34 7.43 -13.02 5.47
C ALA A 34 7.05 -11.58 5.86
N GLN A 35 7.26 -11.20 7.11
CA GLN A 35 7.04 -9.82 7.56
C GLN A 35 8.19 -8.92 7.12
N ASP A 36 9.44 -9.36 7.31
CA ASP A 36 10.63 -8.61 6.89
C ASP A 36 10.56 -8.28 5.40
N TRP A 37 10.11 -9.22 4.58
CA TRP A 37 9.92 -8.97 3.15
C TRP A 37 8.90 -7.87 2.84
N VAL A 38 7.74 -7.81 3.53
CA VAL A 38 6.78 -6.72 3.27
C VAL A 38 7.29 -5.36 3.76
N GLU A 39 8.15 -5.34 4.78
CA GLU A 39 8.85 -4.15 5.23
C GLU A 39 9.87 -3.68 4.18
N GLU A 40 10.66 -4.60 3.61
CA GLU A 40 11.61 -4.35 2.53
C GLU A 40 10.91 -3.87 1.23
N GLU A 41 9.77 -4.45 0.89
CA GLU A 41 8.93 -4.05 -0.25
C GLU A 41 8.05 -2.82 0.04
N CYS A 42 8.29 -2.15 1.18
CA CYS A 42 7.63 -0.91 1.57
C CYS A 42 6.09 -0.99 1.60
N TRP A 43 5.52 -2.15 1.98
CA TRP A 43 4.09 -2.20 2.27
C TRP A 43 3.78 -1.30 3.48
N ILE A 44 2.58 -0.73 3.50
CA ILE A 44 2.19 0.22 4.55
C ILE A 44 1.41 -0.51 5.64
N PHE A 45 1.86 -0.43 6.88
CA PHE A 45 1.09 -0.94 8.02
C PHE A 45 0.07 0.09 8.49
N SER A 46 -1.22 -0.24 8.36
CA SER A 46 -2.33 0.66 8.74
C SER A 46 -2.67 0.68 10.23
N GLY A 47 -2.02 -0.17 11.04
CA GLY A 47 -2.47 -0.51 12.39
C GLY A 47 -3.42 -1.72 12.44
N GLU A 48 -4.14 -1.99 11.35
CA GLU A 48 -5.06 -3.15 11.22
C GLU A 48 -4.48 -4.25 10.32
N GLY A 49 -3.55 -3.91 9.43
CA GLY A 49 -2.86 -4.85 8.56
C GLY A 49 -1.93 -4.17 7.57
N TRP A 50 -1.21 -4.99 6.80
CA TRP A 50 -0.31 -4.53 5.74
C TRP A 50 -1.08 -4.24 4.44
N ILE A 51 -0.73 -3.15 3.78
CA ILE A 51 -1.33 -2.70 2.52
C ILE A 51 -0.22 -2.65 1.47
N CYS A 52 -0.37 -3.41 0.39
CA CYS A 52 0.59 -3.35 -0.71
C CYS A 52 0.57 -1.98 -1.40
N LEU A 53 1.69 -1.63 -2.04
CA LEU A 53 1.84 -0.33 -2.70
C LEU A 53 0.74 -0.03 -3.73
N LYS A 54 0.21 -1.06 -4.40
CA LYS A 54 -0.91 -0.93 -5.36
C LYS A 54 -2.20 -0.46 -4.70
N CYS A 55 -2.56 -1.09 -3.59
CA CYS A 55 -3.74 -0.69 -2.82
C CYS A 55 -3.53 0.66 -2.13
N ASN A 56 -2.31 0.96 -1.67
CA ASN A 56 -1.99 2.28 -1.12
C ASN A 56 -2.16 3.38 -2.20
N ALA A 57 -1.61 3.18 -3.39
CA ALA A 57 -1.76 4.10 -4.52
C ALA A 57 -3.24 4.34 -4.87
N HIS A 58 -4.05 3.28 -4.85
CA HIS A 58 -5.50 3.39 -5.07
C HIS A 58 -6.18 4.28 -4.02
N PHE A 59 -5.81 4.17 -2.73
CA PHE A 59 -6.32 5.08 -1.71
C PHE A 59 -5.89 6.53 -1.94
N MET A 60 -4.61 6.75 -2.24
CA MET A 60 -4.08 8.11 -2.44
C MET A 60 -4.78 8.81 -3.61
N ARG A 61 -4.98 8.11 -4.74
CA ARG A 61 -5.75 8.65 -5.89
C ARG A 61 -7.18 9.01 -5.50
N ASN A 62 -7.88 8.16 -4.76
CA ASN A 62 -9.25 8.42 -4.33
C ASN A 62 -9.34 9.60 -3.33
N LEU A 63 -8.34 9.74 -2.46
CA LEU A 63 -8.24 10.90 -1.56
C LEU A 63 -8.04 12.19 -2.33
N SER A 64 -7.14 12.21 -3.32
CA SER A 64 -6.92 13.37 -4.20
C SER A 64 -8.20 13.74 -4.95
N GLN A 65 -8.90 12.76 -5.53
CA GLN A 65 -10.19 13.01 -6.19
C GLN A 65 -11.24 13.58 -5.23
N THR A 66 -11.36 13.02 -4.01
CA THR A 66 -12.32 13.49 -3.01
C THR A 66 -12.05 14.94 -2.59
N ARG A 67 -10.78 15.36 -2.51
CA ARG A 67 -10.41 16.75 -2.19
C ARG A 67 -10.84 17.69 -3.30
N ARG A 68 -10.56 17.33 -4.56
CA ARG A 68 -11.01 18.06 -5.75
C ARG A 68 -12.53 18.22 -5.75
N ASP A 69 -13.27 17.14 -5.54
CA ASP A 69 -14.73 17.13 -5.54
C ASP A 69 -15.33 18.01 -4.44
N LYS A 70 -14.63 18.14 -3.30
CA LYS A 70 -15.05 18.98 -2.18
C LYS A 70 -14.50 20.41 -2.24
N GLY A 71 -13.76 20.78 -3.29
CA GLY A 71 -13.15 22.11 -3.44
C GLY A 71 -12.09 22.42 -2.38
N LEU A 72 -11.41 21.40 -1.83
CA LEU A 72 -10.37 21.56 -0.81
C LEU A 72 -8.95 21.74 -1.38
N ASP A 73 -8.76 21.71 -2.70
CA ASP A 73 -7.45 21.93 -3.34
C ASP A 73 -6.80 23.23 -2.87
N SER A 74 -7.59 24.30 -2.73
CA SER A 74 -7.08 25.61 -2.31
C SER A 74 -6.58 25.67 -0.86
N MET A 75 -6.80 24.61 -0.06
CA MET A 75 -6.24 24.49 1.29
C MET A 75 -4.87 23.82 1.31
N LEU A 76 -4.41 23.28 0.18
CA LEU A 76 -3.08 22.71 0.04
C LEU A 76 -2.09 23.82 -0.38
N PRO A 77 -0.86 23.83 0.17
CA PRO A 77 0.22 24.64 -0.37
C PRO A 77 0.44 24.31 -1.85
N ASP A 78 0.71 25.33 -2.66
CA ASP A 78 1.04 25.15 -4.08
C ASP A 78 2.14 24.08 -4.25
N GLY A 79 1.84 23.01 -5.01
CA GLY A 79 2.76 21.90 -5.30
C GLY A 79 2.56 20.60 -4.51
N TRP A 80 1.58 20.52 -3.60
CA TRP A 80 1.29 19.28 -2.84
C TRP A 80 0.32 18.31 -3.53
N ASP A 81 -0.34 18.73 -4.61
CA ASP A 81 -1.17 17.83 -5.43
C ASP A 81 -0.32 16.79 -6.16
N ASP A 82 0.87 17.20 -6.62
CA ASP A 82 1.83 16.33 -7.30
C ASP A 82 2.42 15.29 -6.33
N ASP A 83 2.66 15.63 -5.06
CA ASP A 83 3.30 14.72 -4.08
C ASP A 83 2.43 13.53 -3.66
N LEU A 84 1.09 13.62 -3.79
CA LEU A 84 0.18 12.53 -3.45
C LEU A 84 -0.01 11.55 -4.61
N GLU A 85 0.27 11.97 -5.84
CA GLU A 85 0.28 11.11 -7.04
C GLU A 85 1.69 10.54 -7.34
N ILE A 86 2.76 11.24 -6.93
CA ILE A 86 4.17 10.94 -7.32
C ILE A 86 4.94 10.08 -6.29
N GLY A 87 4.37 9.78 -5.12
CA GLY A 87 5.04 9.09 -4.00
C GLY A 87 5.56 7.65 -4.22
N ILE A 88 5.72 7.18 -5.47
CA ILE A 88 6.25 5.84 -5.80
C ILE A 88 7.34 5.87 -6.90
N ASN A 89 7.82 7.04 -7.35
CA ASN A 89 8.77 7.12 -8.49
C ASN A 89 10.20 7.63 -8.14
N THR A 90 10.64 7.56 -6.88
CA THR A 90 11.97 8.06 -6.49
C THR A 90 13.01 6.99 -6.13
N VAL A 91 12.92 5.78 -6.69
CA VAL A 91 14.06 4.85 -6.65
C VAL A 91 14.41 4.43 -8.08
N ARG A 92 15.58 4.88 -8.54
CA ARG A 92 16.19 4.56 -9.82
C ARG A 92 17.55 3.92 -9.58
#